data_AF-A0A447TKH0-F1
#
_entry.id   AF-A0A447TKH0-F1
#
_cell.length_a   1.000
_cell.length_b   1.000
_cell.length_c   1.000
_cell.angle_alpha   90.00
_cell.angle_beta   90.00
_cell.angle_gamma   90.00
#
_symmetry.space_group_name_H-M   'P 1'
#
loop_
_entity.id
_entity.type
_entity.pdbx_description
1 polymer ?
#
loop_
_entity_poly.entity_id
_entity_poly.type
_entity_poly.pdbx_seq_one_letter_code
_entity_poly.pdbx_strand_id
1 'polypeptide(L)'
;MIRRVLLLSLALLLAGCANEALFRPKPALESAADAPFSVSGRLSANLDGKGHVANFDWRHLPPRDEVAINSPLGNTVAKVLRDPAASRCWQTASAGRRTTWKA
;
A
#
# COMPACT_ATOMS: atom_id res chain seq x y z
N MET A 1 4.08 61.01 -3.64
CA MET A 1 3.88 60.12 -2.47
C MET A 1 2.86 59.02 -2.77
N ILE A 2 1.61 59.34 -3.13
CA ILE A 2 0.51 58.38 -3.42
C ILE A 2 0.84 57.30 -4.46
N ARG A 3 1.52 57.62 -5.57
CA ARG A 3 1.88 56.64 -6.61
C ARG A 3 2.83 55.54 -6.10
N ARG A 4 3.73 55.88 -5.17
CA ARG A 4 4.66 54.91 -4.56
C ARG A 4 3.93 53.98 -3.60
N VAL A 5 2.97 54.51 -2.84
CA VAL A 5 2.10 53.73 -1.95
C VAL A 5 1.26 52.75 -2.77
N LEU A 6 0.67 53.20 -3.89
CA LEU A 6 -0.13 52.34 -4.77
C LEU A 6 0.69 51.18 -5.36
N LEU A 7 1.92 51.46 -5.80
CA LEU A 7 2.84 50.45 -6.33
C LEU A 7 3.24 49.42 -5.27
N LEU A 8 3.50 49.87 -4.03
CA LEU A 8 3.84 48.99 -2.91
C LEU A 8 2.67 48.08 -2.52
N SER A 9 1.44 48.62 -2.47
CA SER A 9 0.25 47.81 -2.20
C SER A 9 0.03 46.77 -3.29
N LEU A 10 0.18 47.14 -4.57
CA LEU A 10 0.01 46.21 -5.68
C LEU A 10 1.03 45.06 -5.63
N ALA A 11 2.30 45.38 -5.35
CA ALA A 11 3.35 44.37 -5.20
C ALA A 11 3.06 43.39 -4.05
N LEU A 12 2.49 43.88 -2.94
CA LEU A 12 2.11 43.05 -1.79
C LEU A 12 0.96 42.08 -2.13
N LEU A 13 -0.03 42.55 -2.90
CA LEU A 13 -1.14 41.68 -3.36
C LEU A 13 -0.64 40.58 -4.31
N LEU A 14 0.36 40.84 -5.15
CA LEU A 14 0.91 39.84 -6.08
C LEU A 14 1.76 38.77 -5.35
N ALA A 15 2.50 39.14 -4.29
CA ALA A 15 3.32 38.19 -3.54
C ALA A 15 2.50 37.12 -2.81
N GLY A 16 1.25 37.41 -2.44
CA GLY A 16 0.34 36.43 -1.84
C GLY A 16 -0.05 35.30 -2.78
N CYS A 17 -0.15 35.54 -4.09
CA CYS A 17 -0.47 34.50 -5.07
C CYS A 17 0.69 33.55 -5.37
N ALA A 18 1.93 33.94 -5.08
CA ALA A 18 3.12 33.10 -5.26
C ALA A 18 3.50 32.32 -3.99
N ASN A 19 2.74 32.48 -2.90
CA ASN A 19 2.98 31.76 -1.66
C ASN A 19 2.37 30.34 -1.74
N GLU A 20 2.91 29.54 -2.65
CA GLU A 20 2.69 28.10 -2.62
C GLU A 20 3.39 27.55 -1.37
N ALA A 21 2.62 26.88 -0.51
CA ALA A 21 3.19 26.20 0.64
C ALA A 21 4.16 25.15 0.11
N LEU A 22 5.46 25.40 0.27
CA LEU A 22 6.50 24.44 -0.08
C LEU A 22 6.16 23.11 0.60
N PHE A 23 5.91 22.08 -0.22
CA PHE A 23 5.73 20.74 0.28
C PHE A 23 7.01 20.35 1.02
N ARG A 24 6.96 20.37 2.36
CA ARG A 24 7.99 19.80 3.21
C ARG A 24 7.57 18.36 3.48
N PRO A 25 8.22 17.36 2.86
CA PRO A 25 8.00 15.99 3.25
C PRO A 25 8.30 15.88 4.74
N LYS A 26 7.33 15.35 5.50
CA LYS A 26 7.54 15.01 6.90
C LYS A 26 8.76 14.08 6.95
N PRO A 27 9.73 14.28 7.86
CA PRO A 27 10.81 13.31 8.03
C PRO A 27 10.18 11.93 8.19
N ALA A 28 10.68 10.96 7.43
CA ALA A 28 10.23 9.59 7.53
C ALA A 28 10.31 9.22 9.01
N LEU A 29 9.16 8.93 9.62
CA LEU A 29 9.14 8.25 10.91
C LEU A 29 10.06 7.04 10.74
N GLU A 30 10.99 6.82 11.68
CA GLU A 30 11.85 5.63 11.71
C GLU A 30 11.02 4.44 11.21
N SER A 31 11.53 3.74 10.19
CA SER A 31 10.85 2.61 9.56
C SER A 31 10.12 1.84 10.64
N ALA A 32 8.78 1.88 10.61
CA ALA A 32 7.96 1.28 11.64
C ALA A 32 8.53 -0.11 11.93
N ALA A 33 8.89 -0.35 13.20
CA ALA A 33 9.53 -1.59 13.59
C ALA A 33 8.72 -2.76 13.00
N ASP A 34 9.41 -3.72 12.39
CA ASP A 34 8.80 -4.93 11.83
C ASP A 34 8.11 -5.66 12.98
N ALA A 35 6.83 -5.39 13.18
CA ALA A 35 6.06 -5.76 14.36
C ALA A 35 4.94 -6.70 13.92
N PRO A 36 4.72 -7.80 14.65
CA PRO A 36 3.73 -8.79 14.28
C PRO A 36 2.34 -8.18 14.22
N PHE A 37 1.60 -8.49 13.15
CA PHE A 37 0.21 -8.07 13.00
C PHE A 37 -0.63 -9.16 12.37
N SER A 38 -1.94 -9.07 12.59
CA SER A 38 -2.92 -9.91 11.93
C SER A 38 -4.02 -9.03 11.36
N VAL A 39 -4.34 -9.22 10.09
CA VAL A 39 -5.40 -8.49 9.40
C VAL A 39 -6.24 -9.45 8.58
N SER A 40 -7.56 -9.34 8.71
CA SER A 40 -8.53 -10.11 7.95
C SER A 40 -9.50 -9.16 7.27
N GLY A 41 -9.91 -9.47 6.04
CA GLY A 41 -10.82 -8.59 5.33
C GLY A 41 -11.39 -9.19 4.06
N ARG A 42 -12.06 -8.33 3.28
CA ARG A 42 -12.55 -8.65 1.95
C ARG A 42 -11.65 -8.06 0.89
N LEU A 43 -11.24 -8.89 -0.05
CA LEU A 43 -10.52 -8.52 -1.26
C LEU A 43 -11.50 -8.54 -2.44
N SER A 44 -11.55 -7.44 -3.18
CA SER A 44 -12.25 -7.39 -4.47
C SER A 44 -11.21 -7.10 -5.55
N ALA A 45 -11.08 -8.00 -6.51
CA ALA A 45 -10.20 -7.86 -7.65
C ALA A 45 -11.02 -7.90 -8.94
N ASN A 46 -10.73 -7.03 -9.90
CA ASN A 46 -11.32 -7.09 -11.22
C ASN A 46 -10.24 -7.58 -12.19
N LEU A 47 -10.48 -8.72 -12.84
CA LEU A 47 -9.60 -9.27 -13.86
C LEU A 47 -10.43 -9.47 -15.13
N ASP A 48 -10.02 -8.86 -16.23
CA ASP A 48 -10.67 -8.97 -17.55
C ASP A 48 -12.19 -8.69 -17.51
N GLY A 49 -12.61 -7.72 -16.70
CA GLY A 49 -14.01 -7.33 -16.56
C GLY A 49 -14.83 -8.26 -15.65
N LYS A 50 -14.21 -9.29 -15.05
CA LYS A 50 -14.84 -10.18 -14.06
C LYS A 50 -14.45 -9.74 -12.65
N GLY A 51 -15.45 -9.36 -11.86
CA GLY A 51 -15.28 -9.10 -10.44
C GLY A 51 -15.11 -10.40 -9.65
N HIS A 52 -14.00 -10.53 -8.94
CA HIS A 52 -13.71 -11.60 -8.01
C HIS A 52 -13.74 -11.05 -6.60
N VAL A 53 -14.56 -11.66 -5.74
CA VAL A 53 -14.64 -11.34 -4.31
C VAL A 53 -14.11 -12.53 -3.52
N ALA A 54 -13.17 -12.27 -2.63
CA ALA A 54 -12.59 -13.24 -1.73
C ALA A 54 -12.42 -12.64 -0.33
N ASN A 55 -12.34 -13.50 0.67
CA ASN A 55 -11.85 -13.12 1.98
C ASN A 55 -10.34 -13.35 2.01
N PHE A 56 -9.60 -12.54 2.75
CA PHE A 56 -8.18 -12.77 2.99
C PHE A 56 -7.87 -12.69 4.48
N ASP A 57 -6.92 -13.50 4.90
CA ASP A 57 -6.37 -13.54 6.25
C ASP A 57 -4.86 -13.43 6.13
N TRP A 58 -4.28 -12.33 6.60
CA TRP A 58 -2.84 -12.11 6.62
C TRP A 58 -2.35 -12.06 8.06
N ARG A 59 -1.41 -12.95 8.37
CA ARG A 59 -0.63 -12.94 9.58
C ARG A 59 0.83 -12.65 9.26
N HIS A 60 1.32 -11.53 9.78
CA HIS A 60 2.71 -11.12 9.71
C HIS A 60 3.40 -11.44 11.04
N LEU A 61 4.48 -12.21 10.97
CA LEU A 61 5.32 -12.64 12.08
C LEU A 61 6.78 -12.46 11.66
N PRO A 62 7.41 -11.32 11.97
CA PRO A 62 8.77 -11.00 11.52
C PRO A 62 9.72 -12.21 11.62
N PRO A 63 10.37 -12.64 10.53
CA PRO A 63 10.42 -12.03 9.19
C PRO A 63 9.52 -12.75 8.15
N ARG A 64 8.54 -13.53 8.62
CA ARG A 64 7.63 -14.36 7.84
C ARG A 64 6.28 -13.67 7.61
N ASP A 65 5.76 -13.81 6.41
CA ASP A 65 4.37 -13.43 6.09
C ASP A 65 3.58 -14.64 5.64
N GLU A 66 2.39 -14.80 6.19
CA GLU A 66 1.41 -15.77 5.70
C GLU A 66 0.13 -15.06 5.30
N VAL A 67 -0.25 -15.18 4.03
CA VAL A 67 -1.51 -14.67 3.49
C VAL A 67 -2.32 -15.84 2.95
N ALA A 68 -3.52 -16.06 3.50
CA ALA A 68 -4.50 -17.00 2.98
C ALA A 68 -5.61 -16.23 2.26
N ILE A 69 -5.97 -16.66 1.05
CA ILE A 69 -7.10 -16.14 0.30
C ILE A 69 -8.16 -17.24 0.29
N ASN A 70 -9.33 -16.92 0.81
CA ASN A 70 -10.46 -17.81 1.02
C ASN A 70 -11.62 -17.37 0.12
N SER A 71 -12.26 -18.32 -0.55
CA SER A 71 -13.49 -18.04 -1.28
C SER A 71 -14.64 -17.79 -0.28
N PRO A 72 -15.68 -17.05 -0.68
CA PRO A 72 -16.89 -16.89 0.13
C PRO A 72 -17.58 -18.22 0.48
N LEU A 73 -17.27 -19.28 -0.27
CA LEU A 73 -17.77 -20.64 -0.07
C LEU A 73 -16.95 -21.44 0.97
N GLY A 74 -15.93 -20.83 1.58
CA GLY A 74 -15.13 -21.44 2.66
C GLY A 74 -13.88 -22.21 2.19
N ASN A 75 -13.57 -22.20 0.90
CA ASN A 75 -12.40 -22.90 0.37
C ASN A 75 -11.19 -21.96 0.26
N THR A 76 -10.03 -22.36 0.78
CA THR A 76 -8.79 -21.62 0.52
C THR A 76 -8.40 -21.77 -0.95
N VAL A 77 -8.38 -20.66 -1.69
CA VAL A 77 -8.02 -20.62 -3.12
C VAL A 77 -6.52 -20.45 -3.32
N ALA A 78 -5.86 -19.73 -2.42
CA ALA A 78 -4.41 -19.53 -2.45
C ALA A 78 -3.85 -19.28 -1.06
N LYS A 79 -2.62 -19.75 -0.81
CA LYS A 79 -1.80 -19.32 0.32
C LYS A 79 -0.47 -18.79 -0.22
N VAL A 80 -0.08 -17.60 0.22
CA VAL A 80 1.22 -16.99 -0.07
C VAL A 80 2.03 -17.02 1.21
N LEU A 81 3.23 -17.61 1.15
CA LEU A 81 4.20 -17.54 2.23
C LEU A 81 5.44 -16.77 1.77
N ARG A 82 5.85 -15.82 2.60
CA ARG A 82 7.13 -15.12 2.48
C ARG A 82 8.01 -15.57 3.63
N ASP A 83 9.19 -16.09 3.31
CA ASP A 83 10.21 -16.48 4.28
C ASP A 83 11.55 -15.94 3.76
N PRO A 84 12.35 -15.19 4.52
CA PRO A 84 13.63 -14.69 4.02
C PRO A 84 14.70 -15.78 3.95
N ALA A 85 14.56 -16.88 4.71
CA ALA A 85 15.50 -17.99 4.68
C ALA A 85 15.41 -18.79 3.37
N ALA A 86 14.26 -18.71 2.70
CA ALA A 86 14.06 -19.24 1.36
C ALA A 86 13.66 -18.04 0.48
N SER A 87 14.60 -17.47 -0.27
CA SER A 87 14.43 -16.36 -1.23
C SER A 87 13.44 -16.65 -2.39
N ARG A 88 12.32 -17.27 -2.07
CA ARG A 88 11.27 -17.83 -2.91
C ARG A 88 9.96 -17.57 -2.20
N CYS A 89 9.19 -16.63 -2.73
CA CYS A 89 7.77 -16.55 -2.41
C CYS A 89 7.10 -17.82 -2.97
N TRP A 90 6.53 -18.65 -2.10
CA TRP A 90 5.82 -19.85 -2.52
C TRP A 90 4.32 -19.59 -2.44
N GLN A 91 3.63 -19.81 -3.55
CA GLN A 91 2.18 -19.79 -3.60
C GLN A 91 1.66 -21.23 -3.70
N THR A 92 0.84 -21.65 -2.74
CA THR A 92 0.08 -22.91 -2.84
C THR A 92 -1.34 -22.57 -3.26
N ALA A 93 -1.66 -22.73 -4.54
CA ALA A 93 -3.05 -22.73 -4.98
C ALA A 93 -3.65 -24.11 -4.67
N SER A 94 -4.87 -24.17 -4.16
CA SER A 94 -5.57 -25.43 -3.86
C SER A 94 -5.82 -26.30 -5.10
N ALA A 95 -5.60 -25.76 -6.30
CA ALA A 95 -5.61 -26.48 -7.58
C ALA A 95 -4.31 -27.25 -7.91
N GLY A 96 -3.58 -27.75 -6.91
CA GLY A 96 -2.51 -28.75 -7.09
C GLY A 96 -1.25 -28.31 -7.85
N ARG A 97 -1.17 -27.07 -8.35
CA ARG A 97 0.02 -26.55 -9.04
C ARG A 97 0.84 -25.64 -8.13
N ARG A 98 2.04 -26.10 -7.76
CA ARG A 98 3.12 -25.25 -7.25
C ARG A 98 3.68 -24.45 -8.42
N THR A 99 3.36 -23.16 -8.50
CA THR A 99 4.01 -22.24 -9.44
C THR A 99 5.08 -21.45 -8.69
N THR A 100 6.33 -21.58 -9.13
CA THR A 100 7.46 -20.84 -8.55
C THR A 100 7.71 -19.62 -9.43
N TRP A 101 7.40 -18.43 -8.93
CA TRP A 101 7.82 -17.20 -9.59
C TRP A 101 9.28 -16.91 -9.20
N LYS A 102 10.17 -16.77 -10.20
CA LYS A 102 11.44 -16.07 -10.01
C LYS A 102 11.13 -14.58 -10.18
N ALA A 103 11.54 -13.78 -9.20
CA ALA A 103 11.54 -12.32 -9.30
C ALA A 103 12.49 -11.87 -10.43
#